data_AF-A0A2L0MZX3-F1
#
_entry.id   AF-A0A2L0MZX3-F1
#
_cell.length_a   1.000
_cell.length_b   1.000
_cell.length_c   1.000
_cell.angle_alpha   90.00
_cell.angle_beta   90.00
_cell.angle_gamma   90.00
#
_symmetry.space_group_name_H-M   'P 1'
#
loop_
_entity.id
_entity.type
_entity.pdbx_description
1 polymer ?
#
loop_
_entity_poly.entity_id
_entity_poly.type
_entity_poly.pdbx_seq_one_letter_code
_entity_poly.pdbx_strand_id
1 'polypeptide(L)'
;MPRRCALRPVDPGEVEKPREHLGAFVAEVFASRARKDRRRQGDCHPQGLMPDGWRTSIQPIAERLPDGNMRALRRFVSQSPRDHAPVLRRIVRGMTSALAPEEWVVDDDSFPKAGEPLRWRAG
;
A
#
# COMPACT_ATOMS: atom_id res chain seq x y z
N MET A 1 9.43 -22.96 12.30
CA MET A 1 8.82 -21.82 13.03
C MET A 1 9.51 -20.55 12.56
N PRO A 2 8.92 -19.71 11.69
CA PRO A 2 9.59 -18.48 11.27
C PRO A 2 9.73 -17.55 12.48
N ARG A 3 10.92 -16.96 12.64
CA ARG A 3 11.26 -16.08 13.78
C ARG A 3 10.34 -14.87 13.77
N ARG A 4 9.66 -14.64 14.89
CA ARG A 4 8.86 -13.43 15.14
C ARG A 4 9.81 -12.24 15.21
N CYS A 5 9.77 -11.33 14.24
CA CYS A 5 10.22 -9.98 14.49
C CYS A 5 9.23 -9.36 15.49
N ALA A 6 9.64 -9.23 16.75
CA ALA A 6 8.88 -8.52 17.76
C ALA A 6 8.99 -7.02 17.48
N LEU A 7 8.19 -6.52 16.54
CA LEU A 7 8.00 -5.09 16.38
C LEU A 7 7.23 -4.59 17.61
N ARG A 8 7.70 -3.51 18.24
CA ARG A 8 7.00 -2.84 19.33
C ARG A 8 5.61 -2.43 18.83
N PRO A 9 4.54 -2.63 19.62
CA PRO A 9 3.25 -2.07 19.29
C PRO A 9 3.35 -0.57 19.02
N VAL A 10 2.78 -0.12 17.92
CA VAL A 10 2.80 1.28 17.50
C VAL A 10 1.73 2.06 18.26
N ASP A 11 2.13 3.12 18.94
CA ASP A 11 1.20 4.00 19.67
C ASP A 11 0.29 4.76 18.69
N PRO A 12 -1.04 4.85 18.94
CA PRO A 12 -1.96 5.57 18.06
C PRO A 12 -1.61 7.05 17.84
N GLY A 13 -1.04 7.72 18.84
CA GLY A 13 -0.60 9.11 18.74
C GLY A 13 0.68 9.27 17.91
N GLU A 14 1.57 8.27 17.90
CA GLU A 14 2.77 8.27 17.06
C GLU A 14 2.45 8.14 15.57
N VAL A 15 1.30 7.54 15.20
CA VAL A 15 0.90 7.36 13.79
C VAL A 15 0.12 8.53 13.22
N GLU A 16 -0.41 9.44 14.03
CA GLU A 16 -1.28 10.51 13.52
C GLU A 16 -0.56 11.42 12.50
N LYS A 17 0.61 11.95 12.85
CA LYS A 17 1.42 12.77 11.94
C LYS A 17 1.86 11.99 10.68
N PRO A 18 2.38 10.75 10.80
CA PRO A 18 2.61 9.89 9.62
C PRO A 18 1.37 9.67 8.76
N ARG A 19 0.18 9.53 9.34
CA ARG A 19 -1.07 9.35 8.60
C ARG A 19 -1.46 10.58 7.81
N GLU A 20 -1.30 11.77 8.37
CA GLU A 20 -1.52 13.03 7.65
C GLU A 20 -0.57 13.17 6.45
N HIS A 21 0.74 12.96 6.67
CA HIS A 21 1.73 13.00 5.60
C HIS A 21 1.46 11.94 4.52
N LEU A 22 1.10 10.72 4.93
CA LEU A 22 0.73 9.66 4.02
C LEU A 22 -0.52 10.05 3.21
N GLY A 23 -1.53 10.65 3.83
CA GLY A 23 -2.74 11.11 3.15
C GLY A 23 -2.44 12.17 2.09
N ALA A 24 -1.60 13.16 2.42
CA ALA A 24 -1.17 14.18 1.47
C ALA A 24 -0.40 13.57 0.28
N PHE A 25 0.55 12.67 0.57
CA PHE A 25 1.32 11.96 -0.45
C PHE A 25 0.42 11.11 -1.36
N VAL A 26 -0.49 10.34 -0.79
CA VAL A 26 -1.40 9.48 -1.55
C VAL A 26 -2.37 10.32 -2.39
N ALA A 27 -2.85 11.46 -1.88
CA ALA A 27 -3.66 12.39 -2.66
C ALA A 27 -2.90 12.91 -3.89
N GLU A 28 -1.63 13.27 -3.75
CA GLU A 28 -0.76 13.72 -4.83
C GLU A 28 -0.52 12.60 -5.88
N VAL A 29 -0.22 11.39 -5.42
CA VAL A 29 0.05 10.23 -6.29
C VAL A 29 -1.19 9.83 -7.09
N PHE A 30 -2.37 9.83 -6.45
CA PHE A 30 -3.63 9.44 -7.08
C PHE A 30 -4.39 10.61 -7.73
N ALA A 31 -3.86 11.83 -7.71
CA ALA A 31 -4.45 13.00 -8.37
C ALA A 31 -4.74 12.75 -9.87
N SER A 32 -3.89 11.97 -10.53
CA SER A 32 -4.04 11.57 -11.94
C SER A 32 -5.23 10.62 -12.21
N ARG A 33 -5.83 10.02 -11.18
CA ARG A 33 -6.97 9.11 -11.36
C ARG A 33 -8.27 9.92 -11.48
N ALA A 34 -8.97 9.78 -12.61
CA ALA A 34 -10.19 10.53 -12.91
C ALA A 34 -11.33 10.36 -11.88
N ARG A 35 -11.59 9.14 -11.38
CA ARG A 35 -12.75 8.87 -10.52
C ARG A 35 -12.46 9.14 -9.03
N LYS A 36 -13.33 9.96 -8.40
CA LYS A 36 -13.23 10.37 -6.98
C LYS A 36 -13.24 9.18 -6.01
N ASP A 37 -14.08 8.18 -6.26
CA ASP A 37 -14.14 6.97 -5.43
C ASP A 37 -12.82 6.20 -5.44
N ARG A 38 -12.13 6.12 -6.58
CA ARG A 38 -10.81 5.48 -6.66
C ARG A 38 -9.74 6.24 -5.90
N ARG A 39 -9.79 7.58 -5.89
CA ARG A 39 -8.88 8.39 -5.06
C ARG A 39 -9.14 8.13 -3.58
N ARG A 40 -10.41 8.09 -3.17
CA ARG A 40 -10.81 7.73 -1.80
C ARG A 40 -10.34 6.33 -1.40
N GLN A 41 -10.57 5.31 -2.23
CA GLN A 41 -10.09 3.96 -1.92
C GLN A 41 -8.56 3.83 -1.97
N GLY A 42 -7.91 4.61 -2.83
CA GLY A 42 -6.45 4.71 -2.90
C GLY A 42 -5.82 5.29 -1.64
N ASP A 43 -6.53 6.17 -0.93
CA ASP A 43 -6.16 6.69 0.39
C ASP A 43 -6.49 5.71 1.53
N CYS A 44 -7.72 5.17 1.55
CA CYS A 44 -8.14 4.24 2.61
C CYS A 44 -7.22 3.01 2.72
N HIS A 45 -6.76 2.44 1.60
CA HIS A 45 -5.98 1.20 1.65
C HIS A 45 -4.63 1.35 2.37
N PRO A 46 -3.72 2.28 1.99
CA PRO A 46 -2.50 2.58 2.75
C PRO A 46 -2.77 2.99 4.20
N GLN A 47 -3.79 3.81 4.44
CA GLN A 47 -4.14 4.26 5.80
C GLN A 47 -4.51 3.09 6.72
N GLY A 48 -5.19 2.05 6.20
CA GLY A 48 -5.52 0.86 6.99
C GLY A 48 -4.37 -0.14 7.17
N LEU A 49 -3.22 0.10 6.53
CA LEU A 49 -1.97 -0.66 6.74
C LEU A 49 -1.09 -0.09 7.86
N MET A 50 -1.31 1.16 8.26
CA MET A 50 -0.52 1.84 9.31
C MET A 50 -0.74 1.30 10.73
N PRO A 51 -1.97 0.95 11.16
CA PRO A 51 -2.20 0.41 12.50
C PRO A 51 -1.60 -0.99 12.66
N ASP A 52 -1.20 -1.33 13.89
CA ASP A 52 -0.65 -2.65 14.22
C ASP A 52 -1.49 -3.81 13.68
N GLY A 53 -0.85 -4.65 12.87
CA GLY A 53 -1.49 -5.86 12.39
C GLY A 53 -0.68 -6.63 11.37
N TRP A 54 -0.41 -7.90 11.67
CA TRP A 54 0.21 -8.85 10.74
C TRP A 54 -0.63 -9.15 9.49
N ARG A 55 -1.93 -8.82 9.52
CA ARG A 55 -2.87 -9.16 8.46
C ARG A 55 -3.08 -7.96 7.53
N THR A 56 -2.61 -8.13 6.30
CA THR A 56 -2.75 -7.23 5.13
C THR A 56 -4.01 -7.53 4.32
N SER A 57 -4.90 -8.42 4.79
CA SER A 57 -6.14 -8.73 4.06
C SER A 57 -7.13 -7.56 4.11
N ILE A 58 -7.98 -7.47 3.09
CA ILE A 58 -8.90 -6.34 2.89
C ILE A 58 -9.88 -6.15 4.06
N GLN A 59 -10.34 -7.24 4.68
CA GLN A 59 -11.30 -7.16 5.78
C GLN A 59 -10.70 -6.48 7.03
N PRO A 60 -9.56 -6.93 7.59
CA PRO A 60 -8.88 -6.22 8.67
C PRO A 60 -8.55 -4.76 8.36
N ILE A 61 -8.15 -4.44 7.13
CA ILE A 61 -7.88 -3.06 6.70
C ILE A 61 -9.16 -2.22 6.78
N ALA A 62 -10.31 -2.76 6.35
CA ALA A 62 -11.58 -2.05 6.42
C ALA A 62 -12.04 -1.84 7.87
N GLU A 63 -11.90 -2.83 8.74
CA GLU A 63 -12.32 -2.75 10.15
C GLU A 63 -11.53 -1.71 10.97
N ARG A 64 -10.29 -1.40 10.55
CA ARG A 64 -9.43 -0.38 11.20
C ARG A 64 -9.78 1.07 10.86
N LEU A 65 -10.63 1.30 9.86
CA LEU A 65 -10.88 2.64 9.32
C LEU A 65 -12.28 3.12 9.73
N PRO A 66 -12.43 4.38 10.19
CA PRO A 66 -13.74 4.93 10.59
C PRO A 66 -14.82 4.78 9.50
N ASP A 67 -14.43 4.93 8.23
CA ASP A 67 -15.31 4.76 7.07
C ASP A 67 -14.92 3.58 6.15
N GLY A 68 -14.34 2.53 6.72
CA GLY A 68 -13.85 1.39 5.96
C GLY A 68 -14.97 0.65 5.22
N ASN A 69 -14.87 0.58 3.89
CA ASN A 69 -15.82 -0.17 3.07
C ASN A 69 -15.12 -1.36 2.42
N MET A 70 -15.27 -2.54 3.04
CA MET A 70 -14.63 -3.79 2.58
C MET A 70 -14.94 -4.10 1.11
N ARG A 71 -16.19 -3.91 0.65
CA ARG A 71 -16.59 -4.20 -0.73
C ARG A 71 -15.92 -3.24 -1.72
N ALA A 72 -15.87 -1.95 -1.38
CA ALA A 72 -15.23 -0.93 -2.21
C ALA A 72 -13.71 -1.12 -2.25
N LEU A 73 -13.07 -1.41 -1.11
CA LEU A 73 -11.65 -1.73 -1.02
C LEU A 73 -11.31 -2.99 -1.83
N ARG A 74 -12.12 -4.06 -1.70
CA ARG A 74 -11.91 -5.30 -2.48
C ARG A 74 -12.01 -5.04 -3.97
N ARG A 75 -13.01 -4.27 -4.40
CA ARG A 75 -13.16 -3.88 -5.81
C ARG A 75 -11.99 -3.03 -6.27
N PHE A 76 -11.55 -2.07 -5.47
CA PHE A 76 -10.40 -1.23 -5.78
C PHE A 76 -9.14 -2.08 -5.98
N VAL A 77 -8.79 -2.96 -5.03
CA VAL A 77 -7.59 -3.80 -5.13
C VAL A 77 -7.69 -4.82 -6.27
N SER A 78 -8.83 -5.51 -6.40
CA SER A 78 -8.97 -6.66 -7.32
C SER A 78 -9.34 -6.26 -8.74
N GLN A 79 -9.99 -5.10 -8.92
CA GLN A 79 -10.52 -4.63 -10.21
C GLN A 79 -9.98 -3.24 -10.60
N SER A 80 -8.93 -2.73 -9.94
CA SER A 80 -8.25 -1.52 -10.44
C SER A 80 -7.79 -1.78 -11.87
N PRO A 81 -7.94 -0.82 -12.80
CA PRO A 81 -7.27 -0.92 -14.09
C PRO A 81 -5.79 -1.14 -13.84
N ARG A 82 -5.26 -2.23 -14.40
CA ARG A 82 -3.89 -2.73 -14.15
C ARG A 82 -2.79 -1.78 -14.61
N ASP A 83 -3.13 -0.66 -15.25
CA ASP A 83 -2.19 0.38 -15.57
C ASP A 83 -1.76 1.14 -14.30
N HIS A 84 -0.71 0.62 -13.68
CA HIS A 84 -0.03 1.20 -12.53
C HIS A 84 1.05 2.21 -12.96
N ALA A 85 1.40 2.28 -14.25
CA ALA A 85 2.47 3.13 -14.73
C ALA A 85 2.26 4.63 -14.43
N PRO A 86 1.04 5.22 -14.54
CA PRO A 86 0.81 6.62 -14.14
C PRO A 86 1.08 6.89 -12.66
N VAL A 87 0.77 5.92 -11.79
CA VAL A 87 0.99 6.01 -10.34
C VAL A 87 2.49 5.90 -10.06
N LEU A 88 3.17 4.90 -10.64
CA LEU A 88 4.62 4.74 -10.50
C LEU A 88 5.40 5.95 -11.03
N ARG A 89 5.02 6.49 -12.19
CA ARG A 89 5.65 7.71 -12.73
C ARG A 89 5.56 8.88 -11.76
N ARG A 90 4.44 9.03 -11.04
CA ARG A 90 4.29 10.12 -10.06
C ARG A 90 5.16 9.91 -8.83
N ILE A 91 5.24 8.67 -8.35
CA ILE A 91 6.11 8.28 -7.23
C ILE A 91 7.57 8.53 -7.61
N VAL A 92 8.03 8.01 -8.76
CA VAL A 92 9.41 8.19 -9.23
C VAL A 92 9.75 9.67 -9.35
N ARG A 93 8.90 10.49 -9.98
CA ARG A 93 9.11 11.94 -10.07
C ARG A 93 9.23 12.61 -8.70
N GLY A 94 8.37 12.23 -7.75
CA GLY A 94 8.45 12.74 -6.37
C GLY A 94 9.75 12.34 -5.69
N MET A 95 10.15 11.08 -5.80
CA MET A 95 11.40 10.57 -5.24
C MET A 95 12.63 11.22 -5.87
N THR A 96 12.69 11.35 -7.19
CA THR A 96 13.80 12.03 -7.89
C THR A 96 13.95 13.47 -7.42
N SER A 97 12.83 14.19 -7.25
CA SER A 97 12.85 15.58 -6.77
C SER A 97 13.26 15.69 -5.30
N ALA A 98 12.86 14.74 -4.45
CA ALA A 98 13.12 14.80 -3.01
C ALA A 98 14.54 14.32 -2.65
N LEU A 99 15.06 13.34 -3.39
CA LEU A 99 16.34 12.68 -3.10
C LEU A 99 17.50 13.20 -3.96
N ALA A 100 17.21 13.84 -5.10
CA ALA A 100 18.20 14.28 -6.09
C ALA A 100 19.31 13.23 -6.36
N PRO A 101 18.95 11.98 -6.70
CA PRO A 101 19.92 10.90 -6.80
C PRO A 101 20.88 11.11 -7.97
N GLU A 102 22.17 10.91 -7.72
CA GLU A 102 23.21 10.91 -8.76
C GLU A 102 23.17 9.61 -9.58
N GLU A 103 22.77 8.50 -8.95
CA GLU A 103 22.75 7.16 -9.56
C GLU A 103 21.52 6.35 -9.12
N TRP A 104 21.15 5.36 -9.93
CA TRP A 104 20.04 4.44 -9.67
C TRP A 104 20.54 3.00 -9.66
N VAL A 105 20.26 2.27 -8.58
CA VAL A 105 20.42 0.82 -8.53
C VAL A 105 19.08 0.17 -8.83
N VAL A 106 19.05 -0.69 -9.84
CA VAL A 106 17.85 -1.43 -10.25
C VAL A 106 18.15 -2.91 -10.14
N ASP A 107 17.34 -3.63 -9.36
CA ASP A 107 17.43 -5.07 -9.16
C ASP A 107 16.05 -5.72 -9.30
N ASP A 108 16.01 -6.97 -9.76
CA ASP A 108 14.78 -7.74 -9.95
C ASP A 108 14.46 -8.53 -8.66
N ASP A 109 13.86 -7.83 -7.69
CA ASP A 109 13.37 -8.46 -6.47
C ASP A 109 11.99 -9.10 -6.66
N SER A 110 11.84 -10.33 -6.18
CA SER A 110 10.55 -11.01 -6.09
C SER A 110 10.00 -10.95 -4.66
N PHE A 111 8.71 -10.61 -4.52
CA PHE A 111 8.03 -10.66 -3.22
C PHE A 111 7.41 -12.05 -3.04
N PRO A 112 7.98 -12.95 -2.20
CA PRO A 112 7.39 -14.25 -1.95
C PRO A 112 6.01 -14.07 -1.31
N LYS A 113 4.98 -14.62 -1.93
CA LYS A 113 3.64 -14.60 -1.34
C LYS A 113 3.65 -15.44 -0.07
N ALA A 114 3.11 -14.90 1.02
CA ALA A 114 2.89 -15.62 2.26
C ALA A 114 1.74 -16.63 2.09
N GLY A 115 2.08 -17.83 1.62
CA GLY A 115 1.22 -18.99 1.46
C GLY A 115 2.08 -20.20 1.12
N GLU A 116 1.59 -21.43 1.32
CA GLU A 116 2.33 -22.59 0.84
C GLU A 116 2.46 -22.49 -0.68
N PRO A 117 3.69 -22.48 -1.23
CA PRO A 117 3.86 -22.48 -2.68
C PRO A 117 3.28 -23.79 -3.22
N LEU A 118 2.32 -23.67 -4.15
CA LEU A 118 1.86 -24.83 -4.90
C LEU A 118 3.09 -25.46 -5.57
N ARG A 119 3.34 -26.72 -5.23
CA ARG A 119 4.46 -27.48 -5.80
C ARG A 119 4.13 -27.72 -7.27
N TRP A 120 4.71 -26.90 -8.16
CA TRP A 120 4.65 -27.15 -9.59
C TRP A 120 5.24 -28.55 -9.86
N ARG A 121 4.39 -29.51 -10.24
CA ARG A 121 4.87 -30.75 -10.85
C ARG A 121 5.00 -30.46 -12.34
N ALA A 122 6.23 -30.41 -12.83
CA ALA A 122 6.47 -30.64 -14.23
C ALA A 122 5.98 -32.07 -14.53
N GLY A 123 4.95 -32.16 -15.37
CA GLY A 123 4.58 -33.38 -16.07
C GLY A 123 5.25 -33.38 -17.43
#